data_AF-A0A371PVN6-F1
#
_entry.id   AF-A0A371PVN6-F1
#
_cell.length_a   1.000
_cell.length_b   1.000
_cell.length_c   1.000
_cell.angle_alpha   90.00
_cell.angle_beta   90.00
_cell.angle_gamma   90.00
#
_symmetry.space_group_name_H-M   'P 1'
#
loop_
_entity.id
_entity.type
_entity.pdbx_description
1 polymer ?
#
loop_
_entity_poly.entity_id
_entity_poly.type
_entity_poly.pdbx_seq_one_letter_code
_entity_poly.pdbx_strand_id
1 'polypeptide(L)'
;MGCGHFRTDVSYLPDLEAYHADLLRSRERIVAFAAEPWAKTEATPSDQEITRVRHLIKRVHAEVDDLTDDERSQIHEATAIVRRTRRVVSLGMPQVQTPVFDLHPGRTGA
;
A
#
# COMPACT_ATOMS: atom_id res chain seq x y z
N MET A 1 16.18 8.80 0.98
CA MET A 1 15.14 9.53 0.23
C MET A 1 13.84 8.74 0.36
N GLY A 2 13.06 8.99 1.42
CA GLY A 2 11.81 8.27 1.65
C GLY A 2 10.73 8.83 0.73
N CYS A 3 10.37 8.09 -0.31
CA CYS A 3 9.30 8.48 -1.20
C CYS A 3 8.04 8.79 -0.38
N GLY A 4 7.52 10.02 -0.50
CA GLY A 4 6.28 10.47 0.13
C GLY A 4 5.08 9.76 -0.49
N HIS A 5 5.00 8.45 -0.29
CA HIS A 5 4.07 7.57 -0.98
C HIS A 5 2.62 7.77 -0.49
N PHE A 6 2.44 8.29 0.72
CA PHE A 6 1.13 8.64 1.25
C PHE A 6 1.20 10.01 1.92
N ARG A 7 0.34 10.92 1.46
CA ARG A 7 0.03 12.13 2.21
C ARG A 7 -0.91 11.71 3.35
N THR A 8 -0.66 12.23 4.55
CA THR A 8 -1.28 11.81 5.81
C THR A 8 -2.76 12.23 5.98
N ASP A 9 -3.49 12.42 4.89
CA ASP A 9 -4.88 12.88 4.92
C ASP A 9 -5.87 11.73 4.71
N VAL A 10 -7.08 11.90 5.24
CA VAL A 10 -8.18 10.92 5.22
C VAL A 10 -8.52 10.41 3.80
N SER A 11 -8.21 11.18 2.76
CA SER A 11 -8.48 10.75 1.38
C SER A 11 -7.69 9.51 0.94
N TYR A 12 -6.58 9.20 1.63
CA TYR A 12 -5.73 8.05 1.37
C TYR A 12 -6.09 6.81 2.19
N LEU A 13 -7.02 6.89 3.15
CA LEU A 13 -7.35 5.76 4.03
C LEU A 13 -7.70 4.46 3.27
N PRO A 14 -8.57 4.48 2.23
CA PRO A 14 -8.88 3.25 1.48
C PRO A 14 -7.67 2.68 0.74
N ASP A 15 -6.77 3.55 0.26
CA ASP A 15 -5.59 3.15 -0.50
C ASP A 15 -4.52 2.57 0.46
N LEU A 16 -4.42 3.12 1.69
CA LEU A 16 -3.57 2.58 2.77
C LEU A 16 -4.03 1.19 3.23
N GLU A 17 -5.34 0.99 3.38
CA GLU A 17 -5.91 -0.30 3.76
C GLU A 17 -5.65 -1.36 2.69
N ALA A 18 -5.83 -1.01 1.41
CA ALA A 18 -5.49 -1.88 0.28
C ALA A 18 -3.99 -2.23 0.29
N TYR A 19 -3.12 -1.23 0.48
CA TYR A 19 -1.68 -1.46 0.55
C TYR A 19 -1.28 -2.37 1.71
N HIS A 20 -1.83 -2.17 2.91
CA HIS A 20 -1.58 -3.04 4.05
C HIS A 20 -2.03 -4.48 3.79
N ALA A 21 -3.17 -4.68 3.13
CA ALA A 21 -3.65 -6.01 2.75
C ALA A 21 -2.71 -6.68 1.73
N ASP A 22 -2.22 -5.93 0.74
CA ASP A 22 -1.29 -6.45 -0.27
C ASP A 22 0.09 -6.80 0.32
N LEU A 23 0.59 -6.02 1.29
CA LEU A 23 1.81 -6.35 2.04
C LEU A 23 1.67 -7.68 2.79
N LEU A 24 0.55 -7.89 3.49
CA LEU A 24 0.28 -9.14 4.21
C LEU A 24 0.17 -10.33 3.26
N ARG A 25 -0.59 -10.17 2.16
CA ARG A 25 -0.72 -11.20 1.13
C ARG A 25 0.63 -11.55 0.51
N SER A 26 1.47 -10.55 0.24
CA SER A 26 2.80 -10.76 -0.35
C SER A 26 3.69 -11.54 0.63
N ARG A 27 3.66 -11.21 1.91
CA ARG A 27 4.38 -11.95 2.96
C ARG A 27 3.94 -13.41 3.03
N GLU A 28 2.63 -13.67 3.07
CA GLU A 28 2.08 -15.03 3.09
C GLU A 28 2.54 -15.85 1.89
N ARG A 29 2.50 -15.24 0.69
CA ARG A 29 2.99 -15.87 -0.55
C ARG A 29 4.46 -16.24 -0.47
N ILE A 30 5.32 -15.37 0.04
CA ILE A 30 6.78 -15.62 0.15
C ILE A 30 7.08 -16.70 1.19
N VAL A 31 6.35 -16.71 2.31
CA VAL A 31 6.46 -17.77 3.33
C VAL A 31 6.15 -19.13 2.71
N ALA A 32 5.05 -19.23 1.96
CA ALA A 32 4.61 -20.45 1.28
C ALA A 32 5.51 -20.85 0.09
N PHE A 33 6.22 -19.90 -0.52
CA PHE A 33 7.07 -20.16 -1.67
C PHE A 33 8.28 -21.01 -1.28
N ALA A 34 8.59 -22.05 -2.06
CA ALA A 34 9.79 -22.86 -1.86
C ALA A 34 11.00 -22.17 -2.50
N ALA A 35 11.73 -21.40 -1.70
CA ALA A 35 12.94 -20.69 -2.10
C ALA A 35 14.02 -20.77 -1.02
N GLU A 36 15.26 -20.45 -1.40
CA GLU A 36 16.38 -20.40 -0.47
C GLU A 36 16.16 -19.31 0.60
N PRO A 37 16.65 -19.50 1.85
CA PRO A 37 16.39 -18.59 2.96
C PRO A 37 16.80 -17.13 2.71
N TRP A 38 17.88 -16.91 1.97
CA TRP A 38 18.33 -15.56 1.61
C TRP A 38 17.33 -14.88 0.67
N ALA A 39 16.77 -15.61 -0.30
CA ALA A 39 15.79 -15.10 -1.26
C ALA A 39 14.46 -14.76 -0.57
N LYS A 40 14.05 -15.56 0.43
CA LYS A 40 12.88 -15.25 1.26
C LYS A 40 13.10 -13.97 2.07
N THR A 41 14.27 -13.80 2.69
CA THR A 41 14.59 -12.61 3.48
C THR A 41 14.59 -11.34 2.63
N GLU A 42 15.19 -11.39 1.44
CA GLU A 42 15.24 -10.25 0.52
C GLU A 42 13.87 -9.88 -0.04
N ALA A 43 13.04 -10.88 -0.40
CA ALA A 43 11.73 -10.64 -0.99
C ALA A 43 10.67 -10.22 0.05
N THR A 44 10.85 -10.57 1.33
CA THR A 44 9.84 -10.34 2.37
C THR A 44 9.67 -8.84 2.61
N PRO A 45 8.44 -8.30 2.51
CA PRO A 45 8.18 -6.91 2.88
C PRO A 45 8.61 -6.62 4.31
N SER A 46 9.22 -5.46 4.55
CA SER A 46 9.77 -5.13 5.86
C SER A 46 8.69 -5.06 6.94
N ASP A 47 8.90 -5.72 8.08
CA ASP A 47 8.02 -5.60 9.25
C ASP A 47 7.87 -4.15 9.72
N GLN A 48 8.89 -3.32 9.51
CA GLN A 48 8.85 -1.88 9.81
C GLN A 48 7.83 -1.15 8.94
N GLU A 49 7.73 -1.52 7.66
CA GLU A 49 6.78 -0.94 6.73
C GLU A 49 5.34 -1.32 7.09
N ILE A 50 5.08 -2.61 7.32
CA ILE A 50 3.77 -3.10 7.77
C ILE A 50 3.33 -2.38 9.05
N THR A 51 4.24 -2.24 10.01
CA THR A 51 3.98 -1.56 11.29
C THR A 51 3.67 -0.08 11.09
N ARG A 52 4.44 0.61 10.25
CA ARG A 52 4.22 2.04 9.94
C ARG A 52 2.86 2.27 9.28
N VAL A 53 2.51 1.47 8.27
CA VAL A 53 1.21 1.60 7.57
C VAL A 53 0.06 1.32 8.53
N ARG A 54 0.17 0.28 9.37
CA ARG A 54 -0.83 -0.03 10.39
C ARG A 54 -1.03 1.12 11.39
N HIS A 55 0.07 1.74 11.85
CA HIS A 55 -0.01 2.86 12.78
C HIS A 55 -0.68 4.07 12.12
N LEU A 56 -0.37 4.33 10.85
CA LEU A 56 -0.99 5.42 10.10
C LEU A 56 -2.50 5.21 9.92
N ILE A 57 -2.92 4.00 9.53
CA ILE A 57 -4.34 3.64 9.42
C ILE A 57 -5.07 3.89 10.75
N LYS A 58 -4.51 3.40 11.87
CA LYS A 58 -5.10 3.58 13.20
C LYS A 58 -5.25 5.05 13.58
N ARG A 59 -4.24 5.86 13.27
CA ARG A 59 -4.27 7.30 13.56
C ARG A 59 -5.36 8.01 12.76
N VAL A 60 -5.46 7.73 11.45
CA VAL A 60 -6.48 8.35 10.60
C VAL A 60 -7.89 7.92 11.00
N HIS A 61 -8.10 6.65 11.36
CA HIS A 61 -9.39 6.20 11.92
C HIS A 61 -9.74 6.94 13.22
N ALA A 62 -8.78 7.09 14.13
CA ALA A 62 -9.01 7.84 15.38
C ALA A 62 -9.37 9.31 15.13
N GLU A 63 -8.74 9.96 14.14
CA GLU A 63 -9.07 11.34 13.73
C GLU A 63 -10.49 11.43 13.14
N VAL A 64 -10.96 10.41 12.42
CA VAL A 64 -12.34 10.38 11.85
C VAL A 64 -13.38 10.00 12.91
N ASP A 65 -13.01 9.15 13.86
CA ASP A 65 -13.91 8.71 14.92
C ASP A 65 -14.25 9.81 15.93
N ASP A 66 -13.39 10.82 16.06
CA ASP A 66 -13.62 12.01 16.88
C ASP A 66 -14.61 13.03 16.24
N LEU A 67 -14.95 12.84 14.97
CA LEU A 67 -15.85 13.74 14.23
C LEU A 67 -17.32 13.44 14.50
N THR A 68 -18.13 14.50 14.47
CA THR A 68 -19.59 14.38 14.42
C THR A 68 -20.05 13.73 13.11
N ASP A 69 -21.27 13.19 13.08
CA ASP A 69 -21.83 12.53 11.90
C ASP A 69 -21.92 13.48 10.68
N ASP A 70 -22.17 14.77 10.91
CA ASP A 70 -22.23 15.79 9.86
C ASP A 70 -20.84 16.06 9.27
N GLU A 71 -19.82 16.24 10.12
CA GLU A 71 -18.43 16.43 9.70
C GLU A 71 -17.90 15.21 8.97
N ARG A 72 -18.19 14.01 9.48
CA ARG A 72 -17.84 12.73 8.85
C ARG A 72 -18.45 12.64 7.45
N SER A 73 -19.72 12.98 7.30
CA SER A 73 -20.41 12.97 6.01
C SER A 73 -19.77 13.94 5.01
N GLN A 74 -19.46 15.17 5.44
CA GLN A 74 -18.80 16.17 4.60
C GLN A 74 -17.39 15.71 4.15
N ILE A 75 -16.62 15.10 5.04
CA ILE A 75 -15.30 14.55 4.72
C ILE A 75 -15.41 13.39 3.73
N HIS A 76 -16.39 12.50 3.88
CA HIS A 76 -16.60 11.41 2.93
C HIS A 76 -16.91 11.91 1.53
N GLU A 77 -17.75 12.94 1.40
CA GLU A 77 -18.08 13.56 0.12
C GLU A 77 -16.83 14.21 -0.52
N ALA A 78 -16.11 15.03 0.25
CA ALA A 78 -14.87 15.66 -0.21
C ALA A 78 -13.83 14.61 -0.64
N THR A 79 -13.69 13.52 0.12
CA THR A 79 -12.81 12.40 -0.20
C THR A 79 -13.21 11.71 -1.50
N ALA A 80 -14.50 11.48 -1.72
CA ALA A 80 -15.00 10.87 -2.95
C ALA A 80 -14.65 11.72 -4.18
N ILE A 81 -14.80 13.05 -4.07
CA ILE A 81 -14.44 14.00 -5.13
C ILE A 81 -12.93 13.95 -5.41
N VAL A 82 -12.10 14.07 -4.37
CA VAL A 82 -10.63 14.02 -4.51
C VAL A 82 -10.17 12.73 -5.16
N ARG A 83 -10.70 11.58 -4.72
CA ARG A 83 -10.37 10.26 -5.29
C ARG A 83 -10.81 10.14 -6.74
N ARG A 84 -11.99 10.64 -7.09
CA ARG A 84 -12.48 10.64 -8.47
C ARG A 84 -11.59 11.49 -9.37
N THR A 85 -11.22 12.69 -8.93
CA THR A 85 -10.30 13.56 -9.68
C THR A 85 -8.93 12.92 -9.84
N ARG A 86 -8.38 12.27 -8.80
CA ARG A 86 -7.09 11.55 -8.88
C ARG A 86 -7.09 10.38 -9.86
N ARG A 87 -8.23 9.70 -10.05
CA ARG A 87 -8.38 8.62 -11.05
C ARG A 87 -8.45 9.15 -12.48
N VAL A 88 -9.06 10.31 -12.68
CA VAL A 88 -9.26 10.91 -14.01
C VAL A 88 -8.03 11.69 -14.46
N VAL A 89 -7.41 12.45 -13.57
CA VAL A 89 -6.15 13.12 -13.82
C VAL A 89 -5.04 12.14 -13.51
N SER A 90 -4.61 11.37 -14.53
CA SER A 90 -3.40 10.56 -14.41
C SER A 90 -2.19 11.50 -14.34
N LEU A 91 -1.94 12.07 -13.16
CA LEU A 91 -0.78 12.91 -12.83
C LEU A 91 0.49 12.04 -12.76
N GLY A 92 0.80 11.25 -13.79
CA GLY A 92 1.96 10.37 -13.81
C GLY A 92 2.14 9.53 -12.54
N MET A 93 1.03 9.25 -11.83
CA MET A 93 1.06 8.52 -10.58
C MET A 93 1.57 7.14 -10.93
N PRO A 94 2.71 6.69 -10.38
CA PRO A 94 3.17 5.35 -10.66
C PRO A 94 2.04 4.43 -10.20
N GLN A 95 1.37 3.80 -11.16
CA GLN A 95 0.63 2.58 -10.90
C GLN A 95 1.64 1.72 -10.15
N VAL A 96 1.29 1.27 -8.94
CA VAL A 96 2.08 0.25 -8.26
C VAL A 96 2.06 -0.93 -9.22
N GLN A 97 3.06 -1.02 -10.09
CA GLN A 97 3.26 -2.18 -10.91
C GLN A 97 3.53 -3.26 -9.89
N THR A 98 2.57 -4.17 -9.75
CA THR A 98 2.88 -5.48 -9.23
C THR A 98 4.11 -5.93 -10.02
N PRO A 99 5.28 -6.16 -9.38
CA PRO A 99 6.45 -6.54 -10.14
C PRO A 99 6.08 -7.83 -10.88
N VAL A 100 6.04 -7.73 -12.21
CA VAL A 100 6.01 -8.91 -13.05
C VAL A 100 7.36 -9.55 -12.83
N PHE A 101 7.39 -10.58 -12.00
CA PHE A 101 8.57 -11.41 -11.83
C PHE A 101 8.80 -12.15 -13.14
N ASP A 102 9.56 -11.55 -14.05
CA ASP A 102 10.14 -12.25 -15.19
C ASP A 102 11.25 -13.16 -14.64
N LEU A 103 10.86 -14.39 -14.29
CA LEU A 103 11.77 -15.50 -14.06
C LEU A 103 12.35 -15.91 -15.42
N HIS A 104 13.37 -15.20 -15.91
CA HIS A 104 14.19 -15.69 -17.00
C HIS A 104 15.44 -16.40 -16.45
N PRO A 105 15.51 -17.73 -16.46
CA PRO A 105 16.73 -18.44 -16.11
C PRO A 105 17.75 -18.25 -17.24
N GLY A 106 18.86 -17.59 -16.92
CA GLY A 106 20.05 -17.62 -17.75
C GLY A 106 20.47 -19.06 -18.03
N ARG A 107 20.59 -19.41 -19.30
CA ARG A 107 21.29 -20.61 -19.75
C ARG A 107 22.68 -20.20 -20.22
N THR A 108 23.65 -20.31 -19.32
CA THR A 108 25.03 -20.64 -19.69
C THR A 108 25.16 -22.16 -19.72
N GLY A 109 25.68 -22.72 -20.82
CA GLY A 109 26.12 -24.11 -20.86
C GLY A 109 25.93 -24.80 -22.22
N ALA A 110 26.90 -24.60 -23.12
CA ALA A 110 27.48 -25.64 -23.98
C ALA A 110 28.93 -25.25 -24.25
#